data_AF-A0A1T3CHC9-F1
#
_entry.id   AF-A0A1T3CHC9-F1
#
_cell.length_a   1.000
_cell.length_b   1.000
_cell.length_c   1.000
_cell.angle_alpha   90.00
_cell.angle_beta   90.00
_cell.angle_gamma   90.00
#
_symmetry.space_group_name_H-M   'P 1'
#
loop_
_entity.id
_entity.type
_entity.pdbx_description
1 polymer ?
#
loop_
_entity_poly.entity_id
_entity_poly.type
_entity_poly.pdbx_seq_one_letter_code
_entity_poly.pdbx_strand_id
1 'polypeptide(L)'
;MVKQGLLVTVVLDCCFSGSVLRTRNVRGVGIRSADYDPAIAAATLPDNEDFFGSRGVSYPLRNSTLRDEWIVDPDGYTILSACGPHEIARELELSTGERRGALSYFLMEALSALRKRDVDITHESLYEYMRIRFHASWPLQTPMRYGNRNFSFFDGPANASSTTFVHVYEKNNGLCLDAGEAHGVHAGDTYTLHPPDWRGDAVSHVDNIPVTARVDTVRCLTSDLANFKPETARKEIGTGWRAKPLTSLSQRKVSVRLPASVYDRVNQTRAPKDQGYLHFCVSDDEGEACMFNVVLDDQGRYEILDGLGGTIANLPAIPASAQGAEQQLMDILQHISKFKYAEGIENRIPDTSFEILFSLVSSVGGGEPSNSSVFDVEHGGAWQLEVENKGKTALYLALLNFTPSWKIDNLLSESGRNVFWVLEPKSKEVLPLAMEVPTFLQSEGTGCCEDIIKVIITSRATSFPSMVLPELPHYSPHKRGQPQETGDELLALITGLTGSVRGNDAGHEKWATRNFIIRTKMA
;
A
#
# COMPACT_ATOMS: atom_id res chain seq x y z
N MET A 1 -26.84 11.44 -8.49
CA MET A 1 -25.66 12.31 -8.49
C MET A 1 -24.55 11.69 -9.33
N VAL A 2 -24.01 10.54 -8.94
CA VAL A 2 -22.98 9.81 -9.71
C VAL A 2 -23.43 9.47 -11.15
N LYS A 3 -24.63 8.88 -11.34
CA LYS A 3 -25.21 8.63 -12.68
C LYS A 3 -25.39 9.89 -13.55
N GLN A 4 -25.34 11.08 -12.94
CA GLN A 4 -25.45 12.37 -13.62
C GLN A 4 -24.06 13.02 -13.85
N GLY A 5 -22.96 12.27 -13.65
CA GLY A 5 -21.59 12.73 -13.84
C GLY A 5 -20.98 13.51 -12.67
N LEU A 6 -21.66 13.58 -11.51
CA LEU A 6 -21.12 14.27 -10.33
C LEU A 6 -20.18 13.36 -9.53
N LEU A 7 -19.03 13.90 -9.16
CA LEU A 7 -18.16 13.34 -8.13
C LEU A 7 -18.70 13.74 -6.76
N VAL A 8 -18.85 12.78 -5.85
CA VAL A 8 -19.49 12.99 -4.54
C VAL A 8 -18.53 12.61 -3.41
N THR A 9 -18.29 13.54 -2.49
CA THR A 9 -17.58 13.25 -1.23
C THR A 9 -18.55 13.34 -0.07
N VAL A 10 -18.64 12.26 0.71
CA VAL A 10 -19.47 12.20 1.92
C VAL A 10 -18.57 12.18 3.14
N VAL A 11 -18.78 13.11 4.07
CA VAL A 11 -18.02 13.17 5.33
C VAL A 11 -18.95 12.85 6.49
N LEU A 12 -18.60 11.84 7.29
CA LEU A 12 -19.40 11.36 8.42
C LEU A 12 -18.66 11.61 9.73
N ASP A 13 -18.87 12.80 10.33
CA ASP A 13 -18.35 13.12 11.66
C ASP A 13 -19.30 12.65 12.78
N CYS A 14 -19.35 11.34 12.98
CA CYS A 14 -20.18 10.72 14.01
C CYS A 14 -19.57 9.41 14.54
N CYS A 15 -20.06 8.96 15.70
CA CYS A 15 -19.65 7.69 16.32
C CYS A 15 -20.01 6.50 15.43
N PHE A 16 -19.17 5.46 15.41
CA PHE A 16 -19.36 4.27 14.60
C PHE A 16 -19.44 4.52 13.09
N SER A 17 -19.00 5.70 12.62
CA SER A 17 -19.11 6.10 11.21
C SER A 17 -18.36 5.18 10.25
N GLY A 18 -17.34 4.45 10.72
CA GLY A 18 -16.67 3.41 9.95
C GLY A 18 -17.57 2.22 9.58
N SER A 19 -18.69 2.02 10.28
CA SER A 19 -19.67 0.95 10.01
C SER A 19 -20.62 1.25 8.85
N VAL A 20 -20.34 2.30 8.05
CA VAL A 20 -21.17 2.74 6.92
C VAL A 20 -21.37 1.65 5.87
N LEU A 21 -20.37 0.79 5.64
CA LEU A 21 -20.39 -0.29 4.64
C LEU A 21 -21.16 -1.55 5.09
N ARG A 22 -22.17 -1.39 5.95
CA ARG A 22 -22.94 -2.47 6.61
C ARG A 22 -23.01 -3.76 5.78
N THR A 23 -22.26 -4.78 6.18
CA THR A 23 -22.35 -6.12 5.59
C THR A 23 -23.61 -6.82 6.13
N ARG A 24 -24.21 -7.70 5.32
CA ARG A 24 -25.58 -8.23 5.45
C ARG A 24 -25.98 -8.90 6.77
N ASN A 25 -25.08 -9.08 7.74
CA ASN A 25 -25.35 -9.89 8.93
C ASN A 25 -25.12 -9.21 10.29
N VAL A 26 -24.96 -7.89 10.38
CA VAL A 26 -24.83 -7.23 11.70
C VAL A 26 -26.21 -7.06 12.37
N ARG A 27 -26.76 -8.15 12.93
CA ARG A 27 -27.76 -8.06 14.02
C ARG A 27 -27.04 -7.95 15.36
N GLY A 28 -26.34 -6.84 15.57
CA GLY A 28 -25.75 -6.52 16.86
C GLY A 28 -26.81 -6.03 17.83
N VAL A 29 -27.07 -6.79 18.91
CA VAL A 29 -27.93 -6.35 20.02
C VAL A 29 -27.22 -5.19 20.73
N GLY A 30 -27.54 -3.95 20.37
CA GLY A 30 -26.98 -2.76 21.02
C GLY A 30 -26.77 -1.53 20.15
N ILE A 31 -26.94 -1.62 18.83
CA ILE A 31 -26.81 -0.47 17.91
C ILE A 31 -28.18 -0.14 17.33
N ARG A 32 -28.62 1.12 17.47
CA ARG A 32 -29.85 1.60 16.82
C ARG A 32 -29.60 1.72 15.32
N SER A 33 -30.04 0.74 14.55
CA SER A 33 -30.09 0.77 13.08
C SER A 33 -31.53 0.63 12.60
N ALA A 34 -31.80 1.14 11.40
CA ALA A 34 -32.94 0.66 10.64
C ALA A 34 -32.61 -0.73 10.10
N ASP A 35 -33.57 -1.65 10.12
CA ASP A 35 -33.40 -2.96 9.53
C ASP A 35 -33.01 -2.81 8.06
N TYR A 36 -32.05 -3.62 7.60
CA TYR A 36 -31.71 -3.67 6.19
C TYR A 36 -32.93 -4.19 5.42
N ASP A 37 -33.50 -3.33 4.57
CA ASP A 37 -34.59 -3.69 3.67
C ASP A 37 -34.02 -4.07 2.30
N PRO A 38 -33.97 -5.37 1.95
CA PRO A 38 -33.47 -5.80 0.65
C PRO A 38 -34.33 -5.29 -0.51
N ALA A 39 -35.60 -4.94 -0.29
CA ALA A 39 -36.47 -4.39 -1.32
C ALA A 39 -36.08 -2.95 -1.69
N ILE A 40 -35.60 -2.15 -0.72
CA ILE A 40 -35.06 -0.80 -0.99
C ILE A 40 -33.76 -0.92 -1.79
N ALA A 41 -32.87 -1.84 -1.40
CA ALA A 41 -31.64 -2.10 -2.15
C ALA A 41 -31.95 -2.52 -3.59
N ALA A 42 -32.87 -3.48 -3.76
CA ALA A 42 -33.29 -3.99 -5.07
C ALA A 42 -33.95 -2.92 -5.95
N ALA A 43 -34.76 -2.02 -5.37
CA ALA A 43 -35.36 -0.90 -6.11
C ALA A 43 -34.36 0.19 -6.54
N THR A 44 -33.15 0.19 -5.98
CA THR A 44 -32.06 1.12 -6.33
C THR A 44 -31.04 0.49 -7.28
N LEU A 45 -31.10 -0.83 -7.50
CA LEU A 45 -30.32 -1.53 -8.52
C LEU A 45 -30.80 -1.05 -9.91
N PRO A 46 -29.91 -0.61 -10.80
CA PRO A 46 -30.27 -0.60 -12.21
C PRO A 46 -30.48 -2.06 -12.65
N ASP A 47 -31.63 -2.36 -13.26
CA ASP A 47 -31.81 -3.50 -14.15
C ASP A 47 -30.78 -3.36 -15.27
N ASN A 48 -29.56 -3.88 -15.10
CA ASN A 48 -28.57 -3.93 -16.14
C ASN A 48 -27.65 -5.13 -15.88
N GLU A 49 -28.07 -6.29 -16.39
CA GLU A 49 -27.17 -7.39 -16.69
C GLU A 49 -26.11 -7.00 -17.76
N ASP A 50 -26.19 -5.80 -18.35
CA ASP A 50 -25.29 -5.32 -19.41
C ASP A 50 -24.24 -4.27 -18.96
N PHE A 51 -24.16 -3.89 -17.67
CA PHE A 51 -23.15 -2.89 -17.22
C PHE A 51 -21.74 -3.46 -17.00
N PHE A 52 -21.54 -4.77 -17.19
CA PHE A 52 -20.22 -5.40 -17.26
C PHE A 52 -19.55 -5.23 -18.63
N GLY A 53 -20.21 -4.57 -19.59
CA GLY A 53 -19.68 -4.26 -20.91
C GLY A 53 -19.14 -2.84 -21.03
N SER A 54 -17.81 -2.73 -21.09
CA SER A 54 -17.05 -1.66 -21.77
C SER A 54 -16.78 -0.34 -21.01
N ARG A 55 -15.49 -0.19 -20.68
CA ARG A 55 -14.61 1.01 -20.84
C ARG A 55 -14.35 1.96 -19.66
N GLY A 56 -13.12 1.87 -19.18
CA GLY A 56 -12.11 2.94 -19.25
C GLY A 56 -10.75 2.27 -19.56
N VAL A 57 -9.93 2.83 -20.45
CA VAL A 57 -8.74 2.18 -21.03
C VAL A 57 -7.68 1.87 -19.95
N SER A 58 -7.77 0.69 -19.38
CA SER A 58 -6.70 -0.10 -18.79
C SER A 58 -7.03 -1.55 -19.13
N TYR A 59 -6.08 -2.28 -19.70
CA TYR A 59 -6.28 -3.63 -20.22
C TYR A 59 -6.89 -4.57 -19.15
N PRO A 60 -7.79 -5.52 -19.51
CA PRO A 60 -8.47 -6.41 -18.57
C PRO A 60 -7.48 -7.49 -18.08
N LEU A 61 -6.74 -7.18 -17.02
CA LEU A 61 -5.64 -7.99 -16.51
C LEU A 61 -5.69 -8.08 -14.97
N ARG A 62 -6.86 -8.38 -14.37
CA ARG A 62 -6.94 -8.64 -12.93
C ARG A 62 -6.84 -10.13 -12.63
N ASN A 63 -5.98 -10.45 -11.67
CA ASN A 63 -5.96 -11.73 -10.96
C ASN A 63 -6.26 -11.52 -9.48
N SER A 64 -7.22 -12.29 -8.99
CA SER A 64 -7.96 -12.17 -7.73
C SER A 64 -8.76 -10.86 -7.52
N THR A 65 -10.07 -10.99 -7.31
CA THR A 65 -10.94 -9.86 -6.96
C THR A 65 -11.83 -10.21 -5.76
N LEU A 66 -12.02 -9.24 -4.87
CA LEU A 66 -12.97 -9.38 -3.76
C LEU A 66 -14.39 -9.35 -4.31
N ARG A 67 -15.18 -10.39 -4.03
CA ARG A 67 -16.60 -10.40 -4.33
C ARG A 67 -17.35 -9.72 -3.20
N ASP A 68 -17.63 -8.42 -3.33
CA ASP A 68 -18.50 -7.71 -2.39
C ASP A 68 -19.41 -6.67 -3.03
N GLU A 69 -20.50 -6.41 -2.31
CA GLU A 69 -21.74 -5.79 -2.74
C GLU A 69 -21.62 -4.27 -3.00
N TRP A 70 -22.16 -3.84 -4.15
CA TRP A 70 -22.41 -2.50 -4.75
C TRP A 70 -22.26 -1.18 -3.95
N ILE A 71 -22.26 -1.18 -2.61
CA ILE A 71 -22.07 0.00 -1.74
C ILE A 71 -20.59 0.32 -1.46
N VAL A 72 -19.67 -0.57 -1.81
CA VAL A 72 -18.24 -0.40 -1.47
C VAL A 72 -17.45 0.28 -2.59
N ASP A 73 -17.89 0.18 -3.85
CA ASP A 73 -17.16 0.73 -5.00
C ASP A 73 -18.03 1.09 -6.21
N PRO A 74 -18.76 2.22 -6.19
CA PRO A 74 -19.21 2.82 -7.44
C PRO A 74 -18.29 3.97 -7.83
N ASP A 75 -17.87 3.92 -9.10
CA ASP A 75 -17.16 4.99 -9.78
C ASP A 75 -17.85 6.34 -9.54
N GLY A 76 -17.25 7.21 -8.73
CA GLY A 76 -17.70 8.59 -8.55
C GLY A 76 -18.11 9.01 -7.13
N TYR A 77 -17.90 8.20 -6.09
CA TYR A 77 -17.90 8.74 -4.72
C TYR A 77 -16.78 8.26 -3.81
N THR A 78 -16.53 9.06 -2.77
CA THR A 78 -15.65 8.75 -1.65
C THR A 78 -16.36 9.05 -0.32
N ILE A 79 -16.20 8.19 0.67
CA ILE A 79 -16.69 8.42 2.04
C ILE A 79 -15.50 8.57 2.98
N LEU A 80 -15.49 9.64 3.78
CA LEU A 80 -14.56 9.84 4.90
C LEU A 80 -15.33 9.70 6.21
N SER A 81 -14.91 8.79 7.09
CA SER A 81 -15.53 8.59 8.40
C SER A 81 -14.63 9.06 9.53
N ALA A 82 -15.24 9.56 10.61
CA ALA A 82 -14.52 10.05 11.78
C ALA A 82 -13.73 8.97 12.49
N CYS A 83 -14.26 7.75 12.51
CA CYS A 83 -13.73 6.68 13.35
C CYS A 83 -13.97 5.33 12.70
N GLY A 84 -13.30 4.30 13.23
CA GLY A 84 -13.51 2.91 12.85
C GLY A 84 -14.92 2.42 13.20
N PRO A 85 -15.32 1.25 12.70
CA PRO A 85 -16.69 0.74 12.86
C PRO A 85 -17.16 0.56 14.32
N HIS A 86 -16.22 0.41 15.28
CA HIS A 86 -16.51 0.22 16.71
C HIS A 86 -15.94 1.30 17.61
N GLU A 87 -15.49 2.40 17.01
CA GLU A 87 -14.89 3.51 17.72
C GLU A 87 -15.92 4.62 17.95
N ILE A 88 -15.63 5.46 18.93
CA ILE A 88 -16.45 6.62 19.28
C ILE A 88 -15.73 7.85 18.74
N ALA A 89 -16.42 8.65 17.93
CA ALA A 89 -15.92 9.94 17.48
C ALA A 89 -15.84 10.92 18.66
N ARG A 90 -14.72 11.62 18.79
CA ARG A 90 -14.44 12.55 19.89
C ARG A 90 -14.39 13.99 19.41
N GLU A 91 -14.51 14.90 20.38
CA GLU A 91 -14.29 16.33 20.20
C GLU A 91 -12.94 16.71 20.80
N LEU A 92 -12.19 17.54 20.07
CA LEU A 92 -10.98 18.19 20.53
C LEU A 92 -11.36 19.47 21.27
N GLU A 93 -10.70 19.71 22.40
CA GLU A 93 -10.76 20.98 23.12
C GLU A 93 -9.54 21.82 22.72
N LEU A 94 -9.79 22.96 22.08
CA LEU A 94 -8.75 23.89 21.66
C LEU A 94 -8.24 24.71 22.84
N SER A 95 -7.05 25.29 22.71
CA SER A 95 -6.49 26.19 23.74
C SER A 95 -7.36 27.41 24.04
N THR A 96 -8.26 27.75 23.12
CA THR A 96 -9.27 28.81 23.26
C THR A 96 -10.49 28.38 24.08
N GLY A 97 -10.58 27.11 24.50
CA GLY A 97 -11.75 26.52 25.17
C GLY A 97 -12.88 26.09 24.24
N GLU A 98 -12.74 26.31 22.93
CA GLU A 98 -13.72 25.85 21.92
C GLU A 98 -13.60 24.34 21.70
N ARG A 99 -14.75 23.65 21.57
CA ARG A 99 -14.79 22.22 21.25
C ARG A 99 -15.16 22.01 19.78
N ARG A 100 -14.41 21.15 19.08
CA ARG A 100 -14.67 20.79 17.68
C ARG A 100 -14.58 19.29 17.47
N GLY A 101 -15.43 18.72 16.62
CA GLY A 101 -15.30 17.32 16.20
C GLY A 101 -13.89 17.06 15.65
N ALA A 102 -13.24 15.99 16.10
CA ALA A 102 -11.85 15.71 15.74
C ALA A 102 -11.68 15.56 14.23
N LEU A 103 -12.61 14.86 13.56
CA LEU A 103 -12.57 14.70 12.10
C LEU A 103 -12.71 16.05 11.40
N SER A 104 -13.76 16.81 11.73
CA SER A 104 -13.99 18.12 11.12
C SER A 104 -12.80 19.07 11.32
N TYR A 105 -12.18 19.05 12.51
CA TYR A 105 -11.00 19.85 12.79
C TYR A 105 -9.81 19.47 11.91
N PHE A 106 -9.41 18.19 11.90
CA PHE A 106 -8.26 17.73 11.12
C PHE A 106 -8.49 17.80 9.61
N LEU A 107 -9.73 17.59 9.15
CA LEU A 107 -10.11 17.77 7.75
C LEU A 107 -9.92 19.23 7.30
N MET A 108 -10.42 20.18 8.08
CA MET A 108 -10.27 21.61 7.77
C MET A 108 -8.80 22.05 7.85
N GLU A 109 -8.04 21.52 8.80
CA GLU A 109 -6.60 21.74 8.90
C GLU A 109 -5.87 21.22 7.66
N ALA A 110 -6.18 19.99 7.23
CA ALA A 110 -5.59 19.36 6.04
C ALA A 110 -5.92 20.13 4.77
N LEU A 111 -7.19 20.48 4.54
CA LEU A 111 -7.61 21.28 3.39
C LEU A 111 -6.96 22.66 3.37
N SER A 112 -6.89 23.34 4.51
CA SER A 112 -6.21 24.64 4.65
C SER A 112 -4.71 24.54 4.37
N ALA A 113 -4.05 23.51 4.91
CA ALA A 113 -2.63 23.28 4.71
C ALA A 113 -2.29 22.95 3.26
N LEU A 114 -3.07 22.09 2.61
CA LEU A 114 -2.84 21.66 1.24
C LEU A 114 -3.23 22.76 0.22
N ARG A 115 -4.33 23.48 0.44
CA ARG A 115 -4.77 24.61 -0.42
C ARG A 115 -3.74 25.72 -0.48
N LYS A 116 -3.12 26.07 0.65
CA LYS A 116 -2.09 27.13 0.71
C LYS A 116 -0.84 26.82 -0.11
N ARG A 117 -0.71 25.59 -0.61
CA ARG A 117 0.52 25.06 -1.20
C ARG A 117 0.35 24.65 -2.67
N ASP A 118 -0.78 25.01 -3.28
CA ASP A 118 -1.11 24.74 -4.70
C ASP A 118 -0.87 23.27 -5.11
N VAL A 119 -1.21 22.33 -4.21
CA VAL A 119 -1.08 20.88 -4.43
C VAL A 119 -2.41 20.31 -4.87
N ASP A 120 -2.40 19.40 -5.86
CA ASP A 120 -3.58 18.60 -6.21
C ASP A 120 -4.02 17.75 -5.02
N ILE A 121 -5.17 18.08 -4.43
CA ILE A 121 -5.67 17.44 -3.21
C ILE A 121 -6.44 16.18 -3.62
N THR A 122 -5.77 15.04 -3.75
CA THR A 122 -6.47 13.76 -3.89
C THR A 122 -7.12 13.32 -2.58
N HIS A 123 -8.19 12.53 -2.67
CA HIS A 123 -8.78 11.92 -1.48
C HIS A 123 -7.80 11.03 -0.72
N GLU A 124 -6.89 10.37 -1.43
CA GLU A 124 -5.81 9.60 -0.83
C GLU A 124 -4.87 10.52 -0.02
N SER A 125 -4.34 11.59 -0.61
CA SER A 125 -3.39 12.47 0.10
C SER A 125 -4.04 13.18 1.29
N LEU A 126 -5.33 13.52 1.17
CA LEU A 126 -6.14 14.09 2.24
C LEU A 126 -6.34 13.09 3.39
N TYR A 127 -6.72 11.85 3.05
CA TYR A 127 -6.91 10.77 4.02
C TYR A 127 -5.61 10.43 4.75
N GLU A 128 -4.50 10.28 4.02
CA GLU A 128 -3.18 10.00 4.58
C GLU A 128 -2.75 11.11 5.56
N TYR A 129 -2.86 12.37 5.16
CA TYR A 129 -2.52 13.51 6.02
C TYR A 129 -3.36 13.51 7.30
N MET A 130 -4.67 13.32 7.16
CA MET A 130 -5.60 13.24 8.29
C MET A 130 -5.27 12.08 9.22
N ARG A 131 -5.06 10.86 8.69
CA ARG A 131 -4.73 9.67 9.48
C ARG A 131 -3.48 9.91 10.33
N ILE A 132 -2.43 10.51 9.76
CA ILE A 132 -1.18 10.79 10.48
C ILE A 132 -1.38 11.84 11.58
N ARG A 133 -2.21 12.85 11.35
CA ARG A 133 -2.56 13.83 12.39
C ARG A 133 -3.33 13.20 13.54
N PHE A 134 -4.28 12.33 13.23
CA PHE A 134 -4.99 11.51 14.21
C PHE A 134 -4.02 10.62 14.98
N HIS A 135 -3.14 9.90 14.31
CA HIS A 135 -2.17 9.03 14.96
C HIS A 135 -1.25 9.78 15.93
N ALA A 136 -0.75 10.95 15.52
CA ALA A 136 0.15 11.77 16.33
C ALA A 136 -0.55 12.44 17.53
N SER A 137 -1.79 12.90 17.33
CA SER A 137 -2.49 13.76 18.30
C SER A 137 -3.56 13.03 19.09
N TRP A 138 -4.14 11.96 18.54
CA TRP A 138 -5.28 11.23 19.07
C TRP A 138 -5.35 9.76 18.58
N PRO A 139 -4.41 8.89 18.98
CA PRO A 139 -4.29 7.53 18.44
C PRO A 139 -5.44 6.57 18.81
N LEU A 140 -6.42 7.01 19.60
CA LEU A 140 -7.59 6.23 20.01
C LEU A 140 -8.77 6.32 19.02
N GLN A 141 -8.63 7.11 17.95
CA GLN A 141 -9.65 7.27 16.91
C GLN A 141 -8.99 7.15 15.54
N THR A 142 -9.49 6.22 14.74
CA THR A 142 -8.96 5.86 13.43
C THR A 142 -9.93 6.33 12.34
N PRO A 143 -9.66 7.43 11.63
CA PRO A 143 -10.50 7.81 10.50
C PRO A 143 -10.45 6.74 9.40
N MET A 144 -11.52 6.59 8.63
CA MET A 144 -11.58 5.62 7.51
C MET A 144 -11.90 6.31 6.18
N ARG A 145 -11.47 5.68 5.09
CA ARG A 145 -11.81 6.04 3.70
C ARG A 145 -12.46 4.86 2.99
N TYR A 146 -13.53 5.12 2.25
CA TYR A 146 -14.21 4.15 1.39
C TYR A 146 -14.52 4.75 0.00
N GLY A 147 -14.75 3.90 -0.99
CA GLY A 147 -15.00 4.28 -2.38
C GLY A 147 -13.73 4.63 -3.16
N ASN A 148 -13.90 5.40 -4.24
CA ASN A 148 -12.81 5.74 -5.17
C ASN A 148 -11.76 6.63 -4.49
N ARG A 149 -10.47 6.34 -4.70
CA ARG A 149 -9.32 7.08 -4.15
C ARG A 149 -8.68 8.09 -5.10
N ASN A 150 -8.92 7.95 -6.40
CA ASN A 150 -8.09 8.55 -7.46
C ASN A 150 -8.61 9.90 -7.97
N PHE A 151 -9.73 10.41 -7.47
CA PHE A 151 -10.23 11.74 -7.84
C PHE A 151 -9.68 12.83 -6.92
N SER A 152 -9.37 13.98 -7.51
CA SER A 152 -9.09 15.20 -6.76
C SER A 152 -10.35 15.62 -5.98
N PHE A 153 -10.15 16.26 -4.83
CA PHE A 153 -11.20 16.76 -3.96
C PHE A 153 -11.88 18.01 -4.54
N PHE A 154 -11.12 18.82 -5.29
CA PHE A 154 -11.63 20.04 -5.93
C PHE A 154 -11.64 19.99 -7.46
N ASP A 155 -10.89 19.07 -8.07
CA ASP A 155 -10.74 18.94 -9.52
C ASP A 155 -11.09 17.52 -10.02
N GLY A 156 -10.96 17.29 -11.33
CA GLY A 156 -11.21 16.00 -11.97
C GLY A 156 -10.19 14.90 -11.61
N PRO A 157 -10.05 13.86 -12.46
CA PRO A 157 -9.11 12.76 -12.19
C PRO A 157 -7.68 13.29 -12.05
N ALA A 158 -7.04 12.96 -10.93
CA ALA A 158 -5.68 13.37 -10.65
C ALA A 158 -4.69 12.45 -11.38
N ASN A 159 -3.56 13.01 -11.83
CA ASN A 159 -2.43 12.21 -12.29
C ASN A 159 -1.79 11.56 -11.05
N ALA A 160 -1.96 10.24 -10.90
CA ALA A 160 -1.35 9.49 -9.82
C ALA A 160 0.19 9.50 -10.01
N SER A 161 0.92 10.17 -9.11
CA SER A 161 2.36 9.98 -8.99
C SER A 161 2.60 8.69 -8.20
N SER A 162 3.42 7.77 -8.74
CA SER A 162 3.68 6.45 -8.16
C SER A 162 4.77 6.45 -7.07
N THR A 163 5.22 7.62 -6.61
CA THR A 163 6.28 7.67 -5.60
C THR A 163 5.72 7.29 -4.24
N THR A 164 6.09 6.11 -3.76
CA THR A 164 5.75 5.67 -2.41
C THR A 164 6.56 6.47 -1.38
N PHE A 165 5.85 7.17 -0.49
CA PHE A 165 6.43 7.80 0.69
C PHE A 165 5.96 7.11 1.95
N VAL A 166 6.79 7.18 2.99
CA VAL A 166 6.42 6.83 4.36
C VAL A 166 6.20 8.11 5.14
N HIS A 167 5.21 8.14 6.03
CA HIS A 167 4.91 9.33 6.81
C HIS A 167 5.82 9.48 8.04
N VAL A 168 6.06 10.73 8.44
CA VAL A 168 6.82 11.09 9.63
C VAL A 168 5.92 11.90 10.57
N TYR A 169 5.98 11.58 11.85
CA TYR A 169 5.23 12.25 12.90
C TYR A 169 6.03 12.45 14.18
N GLU A 170 5.63 13.42 15.00
CA GLU A 170 6.29 13.69 16.28
C GLU A 170 5.70 12.83 17.39
N LYS A 171 6.58 12.18 18.18
CA LYS A 171 6.20 11.38 19.36
C LYS A 171 7.25 11.56 20.45
N ASN A 172 6.82 11.88 21.68
CA ASN A 172 7.70 12.01 22.86
C ASN A 172 8.95 12.91 22.64
N ASN A 173 8.78 14.05 21.97
CA ASN A 173 9.86 14.97 21.55
C ASN A 173 10.87 14.39 20.52
N GLY A 174 10.65 13.17 20.04
CA GLY A 174 11.35 12.55 18.91
C GLY A 174 10.52 12.62 17.61
N LEU A 175 11.15 12.24 16.50
CA LEU A 175 10.47 11.97 15.24
C LEU A 175 10.38 10.47 15.03
N CYS A 176 9.19 10.05 14.62
CA CYS A 176 8.88 8.67 14.35
C CYS A 176 8.48 8.52 12.88
N LEU A 177 9.05 7.51 12.23
CA LEU A 177 8.65 7.02 10.94
C LEU A 177 7.46 6.07 11.13
N ASP A 178 6.39 6.27 10.37
CA ASP A 178 5.20 5.40 10.33
C ASP A 178 5.47 4.12 9.51
N ALA A 179 6.60 3.48 9.80
CA ALA A 179 7.01 2.20 9.26
C ALA A 179 8.02 1.54 10.20
N GLY A 180 7.92 0.21 10.33
CA GLY A 180 8.72 -0.62 11.22
C GLY A 180 9.13 -1.94 10.55
N GLU A 181 9.39 -2.96 11.36
CA GLU A 181 9.80 -4.30 10.88
C GLU A 181 8.80 -4.88 9.88
N ALA A 182 7.50 -4.74 10.15
CA ALA A 182 6.42 -5.20 9.28
C ALA A 182 6.45 -4.55 7.89
N HIS A 183 7.13 -3.41 7.75
CA HIS A 183 7.26 -2.65 6.52
C HIS A 183 8.63 -2.88 5.84
N GLY A 184 9.49 -3.71 6.43
CA GLY A 184 10.84 -3.98 5.96
C GLY A 184 11.90 -2.96 6.37
N VAL A 185 11.62 -2.13 7.39
CA VAL A 185 12.57 -1.14 7.93
C VAL A 185 13.58 -1.81 8.86
N HIS A 186 14.85 -1.41 8.74
CA HIS A 186 15.94 -1.91 9.56
C HIS A 186 16.68 -0.78 10.29
N ALA A 187 17.27 -1.11 11.44
CA ALA A 187 18.09 -0.15 12.19
C ALA A 187 19.29 0.26 11.33
N GLY A 188 19.54 1.57 11.25
CA GLY A 188 20.58 2.15 10.40
C GLY A 188 20.14 2.49 8.97
N ASP A 189 18.92 2.13 8.55
CA ASP A 189 18.35 2.61 7.28
C ASP A 189 18.36 4.14 7.22
N THR A 190 18.54 4.71 6.02
CA THR A 190 18.53 6.16 5.85
C THR A 190 17.41 6.59 4.92
N TYR A 191 16.81 7.74 5.22
CA TYR A 191 15.70 8.31 4.48
C TYR A 191 16.01 9.76 4.11
N THR A 192 15.58 10.17 2.91
CA THR A 192 15.45 11.58 2.57
C THR A 192 14.08 12.06 3.03
N LEU A 193 14.07 13.18 3.75
CA LEU A 193 12.88 13.78 4.32
C LEU A 193 12.43 14.96 3.48
N HIS A 194 11.14 14.98 3.20
CA HIS A 194 10.51 15.94 2.32
C HIS A 194 9.32 16.58 3.05
N PRO A 195 9.13 17.89 2.90
CA PRO A 195 7.88 18.54 3.27
C PRO A 195 6.67 17.87 2.59
N PRO A 196 5.47 17.94 3.19
CA PRO A 196 4.25 17.33 2.64
C PRO A 196 3.92 17.74 1.19
N ASP A 197 4.41 18.91 0.78
CA ASP A 197 4.21 19.60 -0.50
C ASP A 197 5.24 19.25 -1.58
N TRP A 198 6.24 18.42 -1.26
CA TRP A 198 7.24 18.01 -2.24
C TRP A 198 6.62 17.19 -3.38
N ARG A 199 6.64 17.73 -4.60
CA ARG A 199 6.20 17.08 -5.84
C ARG A 199 7.39 16.43 -6.56
N GLY A 200 7.88 15.28 -6.06
CA GLY A 200 8.64 14.23 -6.80
C GLY A 200 9.91 14.57 -7.60
N ASP A 201 9.91 15.65 -8.40
CA ASP A 201 10.80 15.94 -9.53
C ASP A 201 11.29 17.40 -9.58
N ALA A 202 11.23 18.16 -8.48
CA ALA A 202 11.87 19.46 -8.44
C ALA A 202 13.40 19.26 -8.52
N VAL A 203 13.97 19.48 -9.71
CA VAL A 203 15.40 19.70 -9.88
C VAL A 203 15.78 20.77 -8.88
N SER A 204 16.61 20.38 -7.93
CA SER A 204 17.15 21.23 -6.87
C SER A 204 17.47 22.62 -7.42
N HIS A 205 16.74 23.63 -6.93
CA HIS A 205 17.37 24.94 -6.75
C HIS A 205 18.69 24.69 -6.04
N VAL A 206 19.76 25.28 -6.57
CA VAL A 206 21.17 24.92 -6.40
C VAL A 206 21.68 24.99 -4.94
N ASP A 207 20.81 25.31 -3.97
CA ASP A 207 21.17 25.51 -2.56
C ASP A 207 20.43 24.63 -1.53
N ASN A 208 19.48 23.78 -1.91
CA ASN A 208 18.78 22.94 -0.92
C ASN A 208 19.48 21.59 -0.68
N ILE A 209 20.31 21.54 0.36
CA ILE A 209 20.89 20.29 0.88
C ILE A 209 19.74 19.37 1.29
N PRO A 210 19.63 18.14 0.73
CA PRO A 210 18.54 17.24 1.06
C PRO A 210 18.60 16.85 2.53
N VAL A 211 17.48 17.04 3.23
CA VAL A 211 17.37 16.64 4.63
C VAL A 211 17.35 15.13 4.70
N THR A 212 18.27 14.52 5.45
CA THR A 212 18.32 13.08 5.66
C THR A 212 18.28 12.72 7.12
N ALA A 213 17.74 11.55 7.44
CA ALA A 213 17.71 10.99 8.78
C ALA A 213 18.06 9.50 8.74
N ARG A 214 18.56 8.99 9.86
CA ARG A 214 18.86 7.57 10.06
C ARG A 214 17.87 6.95 11.03
N VAL A 215 17.44 5.73 10.75
CA VAL A 215 16.64 4.92 11.67
C VAL A 215 17.53 4.44 12.82
N ASP A 216 17.11 4.71 14.05
CA ASP A 216 17.83 4.35 15.28
C ASP A 216 17.24 3.09 15.92
N THR A 217 15.99 3.18 16.35
CA THR A 217 15.24 2.07 16.95
C THR A 217 14.10 1.66 16.02
N VAL A 218 13.99 0.36 15.74
CA VAL A 218 12.89 -0.20 14.93
C VAL A 218 11.95 -0.96 15.87
N ARG A 219 10.64 -0.73 15.71
CA ARG A 219 9.58 -1.52 16.35
C ARG A 219 8.77 -2.22 15.27
N CYS A 220 7.78 -3.02 15.67
CA CYS A 220 6.98 -3.80 14.73
C CYS A 220 6.33 -2.94 13.63
N LEU A 221 5.77 -1.78 13.96
CA LEU A 221 5.00 -0.97 13.02
C LEU A 221 5.60 0.41 12.78
N THR A 222 6.42 0.92 13.71
CA THR A 222 6.99 2.28 13.64
C THR A 222 8.49 2.29 13.96
N SER A 223 9.21 3.35 13.61
CA SER A 223 10.66 3.47 13.86
C SER A 223 11.06 4.86 14.35
N ASP A 224 12.07 4.99 15.21
CA ASP A 224 12.61 6.29 15.63
C ASP A 224 13.68 6.80 14.66
N LEU A 225 13.62 8.09 14.36
CA LEU A 225 14.57 8.79 13.50
C LEU A 225 15.58 9.62 14.32
N ALA A 226 16.86 9.51 13.96
CA ALA A 226 17.97 10.22 14.56
C ALA A 226 18.99 10.68 13.50
N ASN A 227 20.07 11.36 13.94
CA ASN A 227 21.21 11.77 13.10
C ASN A 227 20.82 12.55 11.83
N PHE A 228 20.04 13.61 12.03
CA PHE A 228 19.57 14.48 10.95
C PHE A 228 20.73 15.22 10.30
N LYS A 229 20.72 15.29 8.97
CA LYS A 229 21.66 16.08 8.18
C LYS A 229 20.91 17.02 7.23
N PRO A 230 21.15 18.33 7.27
CA PRO A 230 21.96 19.04 8.27
C PRO A 230 21.33 18.95 9.68
N GLU A 231 22.13 19.04 10.74
CA GLU A 231 21.64 18.90 12.14
C GLU A 231 20.57 19.95 12.51
N THR A 232 20.64 21.12 11.87
CA THR A 232 19.67 22.22 12.05
C THR A 232 18.26 21.87 11.55
N ALA A 233 18.13 20.96 10.59
CA ALA A 233 16.85 20.62 9.97
C ALA A 233 15.85 19.97 10.94
N ARG A 234 16.32 19.37 12.05
CA ARG A 234 15.45 18.73 13.04
C ARG A 234 14.35 19.66 13.58
N LYS A 235 14.61 20.96 13.66
CA LYS A 235 13.65 21.97 14.17
C LYS A 235 12.52 22.29 13.19
N GLU A 236 12.73 22.01 11.91
CA GLU A 236 11.77 22.32 10.83
C GLU A 236 10.88 21.12 10.50
N ILE A 237 11.37 19.91 10.79
CA ILE A 237 10.62 18.67 10.57
C ILE A 237 9.57 18.49 11.66
N GLY A 238 8.32 18.32 11.23
CA GLY A 238 7.18 18.06 12.10
C GLY A 238 6.24 17.01 11.53
N THR A 239 5.08 16.86 12.17
CA THR A 239 4.07 15.88 11.77
C THR A 239 3.52 16.14 10.37
N GLY A 240 3.48 15.10 9.54
CA GLY A 240 2.97 15.12 8.17
C GLY A 240 4.06 15.14 7.09
N TRP A 241 5.33 15.30 7.47
CA TRP A 241 6.46 15.15 6.55
C TRP A 241 6.50 13.74 5.96
N ARG A 242 7.14 13.62 4.79
CA ARG A 242 7.26 12.40 4.00
C ARG A 242 8.70 11.95 3.93
N ALA A 243 8.92 10.65 3.98
CA ALA A 243 10.23 10.02 3.94
C ALA A 243 10.32 9.11 2.71
N LYS A 244 11.36 9.28 1.92
CA LYS A 244 11.73 8.37 0.82
C LYS A 244 12.97 7.57 1.24
N PRO A 245 12.95 6.23 1.16
CA PRO A 245 14.12 5.44 1.52
C PRO A 245 15.30 5.79 0.60
N LEU A 246 16.47 6.00 1.21
CA LEU A 246 17.73 6.29 0.52
C LEU A 246 18.65 5.07 0.54
N THR A 247 18.77 4.40 1.69
CA THR A 247 19.51 3.14 1.82
C THR A 247 18.74 2.18 2.72
N SER A 248 18.79 0.88 2.37
CA SER A 248 18.37 -0.19 3.26
C SER A 248 19.55 -1.08 3.64
N LEU A 249 19.65 -1.40 4.93
CA LEU A 249 20.59 -2.35 5.53
C LEU A 249 19.99 -3.74 5.66
N SER A 250 18.86 -4.01 5.01
CA SER A 250 18.29 -5.35 4.99
C SER A 250 19.31 -6.38 4.51
N GLN A 251 19.43 -7.46 5.28
CA GLN A 251 20.25 -8.62 4.91
C GLN A 251 19.60 -9.43 3.80
N ARG A 252 18.28 -9.26 3.58
CA ARG A 252 17.52 -9.99 2.55
C ARG A 252 17.59 -9.23 1.23
N LYS A 253 18.77 -9.17 0.63
CA LYS A 253 18.90 -8.67 -0.75
C LYS A 253 18.64 -9.81 -1.72
N VAL A 254 18.00 -9.49 -2.84
CA VAL A 254 17.76 -10.42 -3.92
C VAL A 254 19.04 -10.55 -4.73
N SER A 255 19.67 -11.71 -4.65
CA SER A 255 20.89 -12.03 -5.39
C SER A 255 20.57 -12.31 -6.86
N VAL A 256 21.20 -11.57 -7.75
CA VAL A 256 21.10 -11.71 -9.20
C VAL A 256 22.49 -11.98 -9.77
N ARG A 257 22.63 -13.09 -10.48
CA ARG A 257 23.86 -13.42 -11.21
C ARG A 257 23.90 -12.67 -12.53
N LEU A 258 25.00 -11.98 -12.78
CA LEU A 258 25.27 -11.28 -14.04
C LEU A 258 26.58 -11.79 -14.66
N PRO A 259 26.61 -12.07 -15.97
CA PRO A 259 27.86 -12.28 -16.70
C PRO A 259 28.72 -11.01 -16.59
N ALA A 260 30.03 -11.17 -16.46
CA ALA A 260 30.95 -10.04 -16.26
C ALA A 260 30.77 -8.93 -17.33
N SER A 261 30.58 -9.33 -18.59
CA SER A 261 30.34 -8.43 -19.71
C SER A 261 29.05 -7.61 -19.59
N VAL A 262 28.02 -8.16 -18.94
CA VAL A 262 26.75 -7.46 -18.67
C VAL A 262 26.90 -6.57 -17.44
N TYR A 263 27.55 -7.07 -16.39
CA TYR A 263 27.79 -6.32 -15.16
C TYR A 263 28.52 -5.00 -15.44
N ASP A 264 29.59 -5.02 -16.23
CA ASP A 264 30.37 -3.82 -16.53
C ASP A 264 29.54 -2.74 -17.24
N ARG A 265 28.69 -3.14 -18.20
CA ARG A 265 27.81 -2.23 -18.95
C ARG A 265 26.70 -1.64 -18.09
N VAL A 266 26.10 -2.49 -17.25
CA VAL A 266 25.04 -2.11 -16.32
C VAL A 266 25.57 -1.23 -15.18
N ASN A 267 26.78 -1.50 -14.68
CA ASN A 267 27.38 -0.72 -13.61
C ASN A 267 27.78 0.70 -14.06
N GLN A 268 28.07 0.90 -15.36
CA GLN A 268 28.34 2.22 -15.94
C GLN A 268 27.09 3.11 -16.07
N THR A 269 25.92 2.51 -16.22
CA THR A 269 24.62 3.22 -16.34
C THR A 269 23.92 3.41 -14.99
N ARG A 270 24.52 2.88 -13.92
CA ARG A 270 23.93 2.78 -12.60
C ARG A 270 23.95 4.10 -11.83
N ALA A 271 22.81 4.48 -11.24
CA ALA A 271 22.79 5.46 -10.16
C ALA A 271 23.27 4.81 -8.82
N PRO A 272 24.19 5.42 -8.07
CA PRO A 272 24.71 4.88 -6.80
C PRO A 272 23.67 4.61 -5.69
N LYS A 273 22.43 5.06 -5.86
CA LYS A 273 21.36 5.06 -4.83
C LYS A 273 20.35 3.92 -4.97
N ASP A 274 20.41 3.10 -6.02
CA ASP A 274 19.33 2.14 -6.35
C ASP A 274 19.60 0.69 -5.92
N GLN A 275 20.25 0.47 -4.77
CA GLN A 275 20.68 -0.86 -4.30
C GLN A 275 19.98 -1.40 -3.05
N GLY A 276 18.84 -0.81 -2.66
CA GLY A 276 18.14 -1.24 -1.44
C GLY A 276 17.80 -2.74 -1.43
N TYR A 277 17.43 -3.29 -2.59
CA TYR A 277 16.84 -4.63 -2.71
C TYR A 277 17.69 -5.64 -3.50
N LEU A 278 18.75 -5.18 -4.18
CA LEU A 278 19.54 -5.96 -5.15
C LEU A 278 20.95 -6.24 -4.64
N HIS A 279 21.39 -7.48 -4.81
CA HIS A 279 22.78 -7.89 -4.70
C HIS A 279 23.23 -8.51 -6.03
N PHE A 280 24.36 -8.08 -6.58
CA PHE A 280 24.89 -8.62 -7.83
C PHE A 280 26.05 -9.56 -7.55
N CYS A 281 25.96 -10.75 -8.12
CA CYS A 281 27.01 -11.75 -8.09
C CYS A 281 27.64 -11.79 -9.49
N VAL A 282 28.93 -11.47 -9.57
CA VAL A 282 29.70 -11.40 -10.82
C VAL A 282 30.62 -12.62 -10.87
N SER A 283 30.63 -13.33 -12.00
CA SER A 283 31.50 -14.49 -12.32
C SER A 283 30.89 -15.88 -12.11
N ASP A 284 31.46 -16.83 -12.84
CA ASP A 284 31.18 -18.28 -12.99
C ASP A 284 31.33 -19.11 -11.70
N ASP A 285 31.26 -18.46 -10.53
CA ASP A 285 31.31 -19.15 -9.25
C ASP A 285 29.94 -19.80 -9.01
N GLU A 286 29.83 -21.07 -9.42
CA GLU A 286 28.64 -21.92 -9.23
C GLU A 286 28.25 -22.05 -7.74
N GLY A 287 29.10 -21.60 -6.81
CA GLY A 287 28.89 -21.71 -5.37
C GLY A 287 27.85 -20.76 -4.78
N GLU A 288 27.59 -19.58 -5.37
CA GLU A 288 26.63 -18.61 -4.79
C GLU A 288 25.21 -18.82 -5.35
N ALA A 289 24.28 -19.25 -4.51
CA ALA A 289 22.89 -19.42 -4.91
C ALA A 289 22.24 -18.06 -5.20
N CYS A 290 21.98 -17.78 -6.49
CA CYS A 290 21.27 -16.58 -6.94
C CYS A 290 19.80 -16.91 -7.19
N MET A 291 18.91 -15.96 -6.85
CA MET A 291 17.47 -16.12 -7.11
C MET A 291 17.14 -15.95 -8.59
N PHE A 292 17.89 -15.08 -9.27
CA PHE A 292 17.77 -14.82 -10.68
C PHE A 292 19.12 -14.91 -11.38
N ASN A 293 19.12 -15.37 -12.62
CA ASN A 293 20.29 -15.45 -13.47
C ASN A 293 20.02 -14.71 -14.77
N VAL A 294 20.88 -13.77 -15.16
CA VAL A 294 20.78 -13.13 -16.48
C VAL A 294 21.69 -13.85 -17.45
N VAL A 295 21.16 -14.25 -18.60
CA VAL A 295 21.91 -14.86 -19.69
C VAL A 295 21.73 -14.06 -20.97
N LEU A 296 22.66 -14.25 -21.90
CA LEU A 296 22.51 -13.80 -23.29
C LEU A 296 22.10 -15.03 -24.09
N ASP A 297 20.91 -14.99 -24.68
CA ASP A 297 20.43 -16.07 -25.53
C ASP A 297 21.18 -16.09 -26.89
N ASP A 298 20.96 -17.16 -27.66
CA ASP A 298 21.56 -17.33 -29.00
C ASP A 298 21.15 -16.23 -30.00
N GLN A 299 20.12 -15.45 -29.67
CA GLN A 299 19.59 -14.36 -30.48
C GLN A 299 20.15 -12.99 -30.04
N GLY A 300 21.07 -12.97 -29.06
CA GLY A 300 21.67 -11.75 -28.53
C GLY A 300 20.72 -10.92 -27.68
N ARG A 301 19.76 -11.56 -27.01
CA ARG A 301 18.82 -10.91 -26.08
C ARG A 301 19.18 -11.28 -24.64
N TYR A 302 19.02 -10.33 -23.73
CA TYR A 302 19.06 -10.59 -22.30
C TYR A 302 17.80 -11.34 -21.89
N GLU A 303 18.00 -12.49 -21.25
CA GLU A 303 16.93 -13.32 -20.68
C GLU A 303 17.19 -13.47 -19.18
N ILE A 304 16.12 -13.38 -18.38
CA ILE A 304 16.17 -13.54 -16.92
C ILE A 304 15.58 -14.91 -16.59
N LEU A 305 16.42 -15.77 -16.03
CA LEU A 305 16.09 -17.12 -15.60
C LEU A 305 15.97 -17.18 -14.07
N ASP A 306 15.28 -18.20 -13.57
CA ASP A 306 15.20 -18.49 -12.14
C ASP A 306 16.53 -19.08 -11.61
N GLY A 307 16.58 -19.33 -10.30
CA GLY A 307 17.76 -19.89 -9.64
C GLY A 307 18.16 -21.30 -10.12
N LEU A 308 17.26 -22.03 -10.77
CA LEU A 308 17.48 -23.36 -11.37
C LEU A 308 17.79 -23.28 -12.87
N GLY A 309 17.81 -22.08 -13.46
CA GLY A 309 18.01 -21.87 -14.90
C GLY A 309 16.74 -22.05 -15.74
N GLY A 310 15.56 -22.14 -15.12
CA GLY A 310 14.28 -22.17 -15.81
C GLY A 310 13.86 -20.79 -16.31
N THR A 311 13.09 -20.76 -17.40
CA THR A 311 12.48 -19.52 -17.89
C THR A 311 11.39 -19.06 -16.93
N ILE A 312 11.34 -17.75 -16.69
CA ILE A 312 10.34 -17.16 -15.81
C ILE A 312 9.22 -16.59 -16.67
N ALA A 313 7.99 -17.01 -16.39
CA ALA A 313 6.82 -16.45 -17.05
C ALA A 313 6.75 -14.93 -16.86
N ASN A 314 6.29 -14.22 -17.89
CA ASN A 314 5.95 -12.79 -17.84
C ASN A 314 7.14 -11.84 -17.64
N LEU A 315 8.36 -12.30 -17.92
CA LEU A 315 9.53 -11.43 -18.05
C LEU A 315 9.90 -11.26 -19.54
N PRO A 316 10.05 -10.02 -20.03
CA PRO A 316 10.39 -9.78 -21.42
C PRO A 316 11.88 -10.08 -21.68
N ALA A 317 12.17 -10.77 -22.78
CA ALA A 317 13.53 -10.84 -23.32
C ALA A 317 13.89 -9.49 -23.98
N ILE A 318 15.07 -8.97 -23.67
CA ILE A 318 15.49 -7.62 -24.07
C ILE A 318 16.58 -7.73 -25.14
N PRO A 319 16.39 -7.27 -26.38
CA PRO A 319 17.47 -7.27 -27.37
C PRO A 319 18.66 -6.43 -26.89
N ALA A 320 19.84 -7.03 -26.78
CA ALA A 320 21.03 -6.34 -26.28
C ALA A 320 21.52 -5.23 -27.23
N SER A 321 21.04 -5.24 -28.48
CA SER A 321 21.28 -4.20 -29.48
C SER A 321 20.34 -3.00 -29.37
N ALA A 322 19.27 -3.08 -28.57
CA ALA A 322 18.31 -1.99 -28.41
C ALA A 322 18.91 -0.81 -27.63
N GLN A 323 18.57 0.41 -28.05
CA GLN A 323 19.00 1.61 -27.33
C GLN A 323 18.41 1.63 -25.92
N GLY A 324 19.26 1.65 -24.89
CA GLY A 324 18.82 1.65 -23.49
C GLY A 324 18.50 0.27 -22.92
N ALA A 325 18.90 -0.82 -23.60
CA ALA A 325 18.69 -2.19 -23.14
C ALA A 325 19.20 -2.44 -21.71
N GLU A 326 20.36 -1.88 -21.34
CA GLU A 326 20.93 -2.02 -20.00
C GLU A 326 20.08 -1.33 -18.93
N GLN A 327 19.53 -0.15 -19.24
CA GLN A 327 18.64 0.56 -18.32
C GLN A 327 17.33 -0.20 -18.17
N GLN A 328 16.77 -0.70 -19.26
CA GLN A 328 15.56 -1.53 -19.23
C GLN A 328 15.77 -2.80 -18.41
N LEU A 329 16.91 -3.47 -18.59
CA LEU A 329 17.30 -4.64 -17.80
C LEU A 329 17.39 -4.27 -16.32
N MET A 330 18.05 -3.16 -15.97
CA MET A 330 18.14 -2.68 -14.60
C MET A 330 16.78 -2.38 -13.99
N ASP A 331 15.89 -1.69 -14.71
CA ASP A 331 14.54 -1.35 -14.25
C ASP A 331 13.75 -2.63 -13.94
N ILE A 332 13.82 -3.65 -14.81
CA ILE A 332 13.19 -4.95 -14.57
C ILE A 332 13.79 -5.67 -13.38
N LEU A 333 15.13 -5.72 -13.26
CA LEU A 333 15.81 -6.35 -12.13
C LEU A 333 15.48 -5.68 -10.80
N GLN A 334 15.39 -4.35 -10.77
CA GLN A 334 14.96 -3.60 -9.60
C GLN A 334 13.50 -3.92 -9.24
N HIS A 335 12.63 -3.97 -10.24
CA HIS A 335 11.21 -4.28 -10.07
C HIS A 335 10.99 -5.66 -9.46
N ILE A 336 11.52 -6.72 -10.10
CA ILE A 336 11.37 -8.10 -9.62
C ILE A 336 12.04 -8.29 -8.25
N SER A 337 13.12 -7.55 -7.98
CA SER A 337 13.78 -7.62 -6.68
C SER A 337 12.99 -6.94 -5.59
N LYS A 338 12.35 -5.79 -5.86
CA LYS A 338 11.41 -5.15 -4.93
C LYS A 338 10.20 -6.07 -4.68
N PHE A 339 9.72 -6.76 -5.72
CA PHE A 339 8.65 -7.74 -5.60
C PHE A 339 9.04 -8.89 -4.65
N LYS A 340 10.17 -9.57 -4.92
CA LYS A 340 10.66 -10.68 -4.10
C LYS A 340 11.09 -10.27 -2.70
N TYR A 341 11.57 -9.04 -2.55
CA TYR A 341 11.82 -8.45 -1.24
C TYR A 341 10.54 -8.35 -0.43
N ALA A 342 9.49 -7.74 -0.99
CA ALA A 342 8.20 -7.60 -0.33
C ALA A 342 7.54 -8.96 -0.04
N GLU A 343 7.65 -9.92 -0.95
CA GLU A 343 7.21 -11.31 -0.77
C GLU A 343 7.93 -11.95 0.42
N GLY A 344 9.21 -11.64 0.59
CA GLY A 344 10.06 -12.13 1.66
C GLY A 344 9.95 -11.43 3.02
N ILE A 345 9.15 -10.38 3.17
CA ILE A 345 8.95 -9.77 4.49
C ILE A 345 8.12 -10.72 5.36
N GLU A 346 8.71 -11.15 6.47
CA GLU A 346 8.14 -12.10 7.42
C GLU A 346 8.42 -11.67 8.86
N ASN A 347 7.57 -12.08 9.81
CA ASN A 347 7.85 -11.84 11.21
C ASN A 347 8.88 -12.86 11.71
N ARG A 348 10.13 -12.41 11.86
CA ARG A 348 11.25 -13.24 12.31
C ARG A 348 11.25 -13.53 13.80
N ILE A 349 10.48 -12.76 14.59
CA ILE A 349 10.33 -12.94 16.03
C ILE A 349 8.83 -13.02 16.33
N PRO A 350 8.16 -14.16 15.99
CA PRO A 350 6.74 -14.33 16.21
C PRO A 350 6.36 -14.15 17.68
N ASP A 351 5.30 -13.39 17.92
CA ASP A 351 4.71 -13.25 19.24
C ASP A 351 3.55 -14.24 19.39
N THR A 352 3.84 -15.38 20.01
CA THR A 352 2.82 -16.43 20.25
C THR A 352 1.61 -15.92 21.04
N SER A 353 1.80 -14.94 21.94
CA SER A 353 0.69 -14.33 22.70
C SER A 353 -0.22 -13.47 21.81
N PHE A 354 0.31 -12.97 20.70
CA PHE A 354 -0.44 -12.24 19.69
C PHE A 354 -1.16 -13.20 18.73
N GLU A 355 -0.47 -14.24 18.26
CA GLU A 355 -1.02 -15.18 17.28
C GLU A 355 -2.22 -15.98 17.80
N ILE A 356 -2.27 -16.27 19.11
CA ILE A 356 -3.45 -16.91 19.72
C ILE A 356 -4.70 -16.03 19.70
N LEU A 357 -4.57 -14.72 19.44
CA LEU A 357 -5.70 -13.78 19.40
C LEU A 357 -6.48 -13.86 18.10
N PHE A 358 -6.01 -14.61 17.10
CA PHE A 358 -6.74 -14.77 15.85
C PHE A 358 -6.61 -16.18 15.27
N SER A 359 -7.43 -16.50 14.28
CA SER A 359 -7.18 -17.63 13.38
C SER A 359 -7.46 -17.26 11.94
N LEU A 360 -6.68 -17.88 11.06
CA LEU A 360 -6.78 -17.78 9.62
C LEU A 360 -7.01 -19.19 9.08
N VAL A 361 -8.17 -19.39 8.44
CA VAL A 361 -8.55 -20.67 7.88
C VAL A 361 -9.01 -20.44 6.44
N SER A 362 -8.58 -21.29 5.52
CA SER A 362 -8.82 -21.07 4.09
C SER A 362 -9.52 -22.27 3.46
N SER A 363 -10.38 -22.03 2.48
CA SER A 363 -11.10 -23.09 1.75
C SER A 363 -11.27 -22.73 0.27
N VAL A 364 -11.59 -23.75 -0.55
CA VAL A 364 -11.87 -23.58 -1.99
C VAL A 364 -13.31 -24.00 -2.24
N GLY A 365 -14.06 -23.18 -2.99
CA GLY A 365 -15.44 -23.49 -3.38
C GLY A 365 -16.42 -23.68 -2.22
N GLY A 366 -16.11 -23.15 -1.02
CA GLY A 366 -16.91 -23.38 0.20
C GLY A 366 -16.81 -24.81 0.76
N GLY A 367 -15.80 -25.58 0.33
CA GLY A 367 -15.50 -26.91 0.85
C GLY A 367 -14.89 -26.88 2.25
N GLU A 368 -14.38 -28.03 2.70
CA GLU A 368 -13.83 -28.13 4.05
C GLU A 368 -12.63 -27.18 4.25
N PRO A 369 -12.59 -26.47 5.40
CA PRO A 369 -11.46 -25.60 5.71
C PRO A 369 -10.16 -26.40 5.82
N SER A 370 -9.11 -25.90 5.19
CA SER A 370 -7.79 -26.53 5.16
C SER A 370 -6.73 -25.62 5.78
N ASN A 371 -5.79 -26.24 6.48
CA ASN A 371 -4.60 -25.56 7.02
C ASN A 371 -3.44 -25.49 6.02
N SER A 372 -3.64 -25.97 4.79
CA SER A 372 -2.65 -25.85 3.70
C SER A 372 -2.27 -24.39 3.46
N SER A 373 -1.04 -24.16 2.99
CA SER A 373 -0.62 -22.88 2.43
C SER A 373 -0.78 -22.83 0.91
N VAL A 374 -1.06 -23.96 0.25
CA VAL A 374 -1.18 -24.07 -1.21
C VAL A 374 -2.58 -24.58 -1.57
N PHE A 375 -3.22 -23.93 -2.53
CA PHE A 375 -4.57 -24.25 -2.99
C PHE A 375 -4.65 -24.25 -4.51
N ASP A 376 -5.33 -25.23 -5.07
CA ASP A 376 -5.65 -25.28 -6.50
C ASP A 376 -7.11 -24.82 -6.70
N VAL A 377 -7.33 -23.90 -7.62
CA VAL A 377 -8.64 -23.30 -7.94
C VAL A 377 -8.85 -23.34 -9.45
N GLU A 378 -10.06 -23.63 -9.90
CA GLU A 378 -10.41 -23.54 -11.32
C GLU A 378 -10.62 -22.08 -11.73
N HIS A 379 -10.38 -21.78 -13.00
CA HIS A 379 -10.66 -20.47 -13.60
C HIS A 379 -12.13 -20.06 -13.35
N GLY A 380 -12.35 -18.88 -12.77
CA GLY A 380 -13.67 -18.39 -12.36
C GLY A 380 -14.17 -18.93 -11.01
N GLY A 381 -13.39 -19.83 -10.39
CA GLY A 381 -13.64 -20.38 -9.06
C GLY A 381 -13.37 -19.36 -7.95
N ALA A 382 -13.59 -19.77 -6.70
CA ALA A 382 -13.41 -18.91 -5.54
C ALA A 382 -12.57 -19.57 -4.45
N TRP A 383 -11.57 -18.83 -3.96
CA TRP A 383 -10.88 -19.10 -2.72
C TRP A 383 -11.50 -18.25 -1.61
N GLN A 384 -11.62 -18.80 -0.40
CA GLN A 384 -12.21 -18.10 0.73
C GLN A 384 -11.24 -18.07 1.90
N LEU A 385 -11.09 -16.89 2.50
CA LEU A 385 -10.34 -16.69 3.73
C LEU A 385 -11.32 -16.39 4.87
N GLU A 386 -11.33 -17.26 5.86
CA GLU A 386 -12.01 -17.04 7.13
C GLU A 386 -11.03 -16.47 8.15
N VAL A 387 -11.40 -15.33 8.73
CA VAL A 387 -10.61 -14.61 9.72
C VAL A 387 -11.41 -14.45 11.00
N GLU A 388 -10.89 -14.96 12.10
CA GLU A 388 -11.51 -14.83 13.41
C GLU A 388 -10.59 -14.00 14.32
N ASN A 389 -11.13 -12.96 14.94
CA ASN A 389 -10.48 -12.25 16.04
C ASN A 389 -11.04 -12.77 17.36
N LYS A 390 -10.23 -13.54 18.09
CA LYS A 390 -10.54 -14.12 19.41
C LYS A 390 -10.22 -13.16 20.55
N GLY A 391 -9.54 -12.06 20.26
CA GLY A 391 -9.11 -11.05 21.19
C GLY A 391 -10.26 -10.19 21.77
N LYS A 392 -9.89 -9.33 22.73
CA LYS A 392 -10.79 -8.34 23.34
C LYS A 392 -10.66 -6.94 22.72
N THR A 393 -9.70 -6.77 21.81
CA THR A 393 -9.40 -5.52 21.11
C THR A 393 -9.52 -5.74 19.62
N ALA A 394 -9.77 -4.66 18.88
CA ALA A 394 -9.79 -4.73 17.42
C ALA A 394 -8.40 -5.13 16.90
N LEU A 395 -8.39 -5.88 15.81
CA LEU A 395 -7.20 -6.20 15.02
C LEU A 395 -7.35 -5.57 13.63
N TYR A 396 -6.24 -5.41 12.92
CA TYR A 396 -6.23 -4.78 11.61
C TYR A 396 -5.60 -5.73 10.60
N LEU A 397 -6.28 -5.94 9.47
CA LEU A 397 -5.85 -6.87 8.43
C LEU A 397 -5.52 -6.10 7.15
N ALA A 398 -4.33 -6.33 6.61
CA ALA A 398 -3.96 -5.94 5.25
C ALA A 398 -3.87 -7.20 4.37
N LEU A 399 -4.33 -7.07 3.13
CA LEU A 399 -4.39 -8.18 2.18
C LEU A 399 -3.70 -7.78 0.88
N LEU A 400 -2.53 -8.35 0.63
CA LEU A 400 -1.71 -8.04 -0.53
C LEU A 400 -1.74 -9.22 -1.50
N ASN A 401 -2.05 -8.96 -2.78
CA ASN A 401 -1.92 -9.97 -3.84
C ASN A 401 -0.64 -9.73 -4.65
N PHE A 402 0.22 -10.73 -4.68
CA PHE A 402 1.40 -10.82 -5.54
C PHE A 402 1.00 -11.59 -6.79
N THR A 403 0.76 -10.85 -7.87
CA THR A 403 0.18 -11.37 -9.11
C THR A 403 1.24 -11.99 -10.03
N PRO A 404 0.83 -12.80 -11.02
CA PRO A 404 1.71 -13.31 -12.06
C PRO A 404 2.41 -12.24 -12.90
N SER A 405 1.89 -11.02 -13.00
CA SER A 405 2.48 -9.93 -13.80
C SER A 405 3.48 -9.06 -13.02
N TRP A 406 4.00 -9.58 -11.91
CA TRP A 406 4.94 -8.88 -11.03
C TRP A 406 4.37 -7.59 -10.42
N LYS A 407 3.03 -7.49 -10.35
CA LYS A 407 2.29 -6.45 -9.65
C LYS A 407 1.98 -6.87 -8.22
N ILE A 408 2.03 -5.93 -7.28
CA ILE A 408 1.54 -6.13 -5.90
C ILE A 408 0.43 -5.12 -5.61
N ASP A 409 -0.78 -5.62 -5.37
CA ASP A 409 -1.94 -4.80 -5.05
C ASP A 409 -2.45 -5.04 -3.64
N ASN A 410 -3.02 -3.99 -3.03
CA ASN A 410 -3.83 -4.14 -1.83
C ASN A 410 -5.28 -4.43 -2.23
N LEU A 411 -5.71 -5.68 -2.04
CA LEU A 411 -7.02 -6.17 -2.46
C LEU A 411 -8.18 -5.40 -1.80
N LEU A 412 -7.99 -4.93 -0.56
CA LEU A 412 -9.02 -4.13 0.15
C LEU A 412 -9.20 -2.78 -0.54
N SER A 413 -8.11 -2.04 -0.76
CA SER A 413 -8.15 -0.74 -1.43
C SER A 413 -8.72 -0.83 -2.86
N GLU A 414 -8.36 -1.88 -3.59
CA GLU A 414 -8.84 -2.14 -4.96
C GLU A 414 -10.31 -2.55 -5.04
N SER A 415 -10.93 -2.85 -3.90
CA SER A 415 -12.38 -3.10 -3.75
C SER A 415 -13.14 -1.90 -3.20
N GLY A 416 -12.50 -0.71 -3.12
CA GLY A 416 -13.09 0.49 -2.55
C GLY A 416 -13.15 0.50 -1.01
N ARG A 417 -12.62 -0.53 -0.33
CA ARG A 417 -12.46 -0.50 1.13
C ARG A 417 -11.30 0.40 1.55
N ASN A 418 -11.14 0.57 2.86
CA ASN A 418 -9.96 1.22 3.42
C ASN A 418 -8.70 0.36 3.19
N VAL A 419 -7.52 0.95 3.36
CA VAL A 419 -6.20 0.29 3.17
C VAL A 419 -5.95 -0.89 4.13
N PHE A 420 -6.78 -1.03 5.16
CA PHE A 420 -6.85 -2.18 6.07
C PHE A 420 -8.31 -2.44 6.45
N TRP A 421 -8.60 -3.68 6.85
CA TRP A 421 -9.88 -4.08 7.42
C TRP A 421 -9.77 -4.14 8.94
N VAL A 422 -10.65 -3.41 9.63
CA VAL A 422 -10.83 -3.51 11.09
C VAL A 422 -11.61 -4.77 11.42
N LEU A 423 -10.96 -5.71 12.10
CA LEU A 423 -11.56 -6.93 12.64
C LEU A 423 -12.04 -6.67 14.07
N GLU A 424 -13.35 -6.75 14.29
CA GLU A 424 -13.93 -6.49 15.61
C GLU A 424 -13.47 -7.52 16.66
N PRO A 425 -13.42 -7.14 17.95
CA PRO A 425 -13.19 -8.12 19.02
C PRO A 425 -14.24 -9.22 18.98
N LYS A 426 -13.81 -10.49 19.08
CA LYS A 426 -14.68 -11.66 19.09
C LYS A 426 -15.56 -11.78 17.84
N SER A 427 -15.09 -11.27 16.70
CA SER A 427 -15.78 -11.40 15.42
C SER A 427 -15.15 -12.47 14.55
N LYS A 428 -15.94 -12.91 13.58
CA LYS A 428 -15.57 -13.88 12.58
C LYS A 428 -16.09 -13.41 11.24
N GLU A 429 -15.19 -13.23 10.29
CA GLU A 429 -15.48 -12.71 8.96
C GLU A 429 -15.01 -13.70 7.90
N VAL A 430 -15.71 -13.74 6.77
CA VAL A 430 -15.36 -14.58 5.62
C VAL A 430 -15.17 -13.69 4.40
N LEU A 431 -14.07 -13.91 3.69
CA LEU A 431 -13.67 -13.12 2.55
C LEU A 431 -13.55 -14.00 1.29
N PRO A 432 -14.53 -13.93 0.38
CA PRO A 432 -14.46 -14.63 -0.89
C PRO A 432 -13.63 -13.85 -1.92
N LEU A 433 -12.67 -14.52 -2.54
CA LEU A 433 -11.83 -14.05 -3.63
C LEU A 433 -12.10 -14.88 -4.87
N ALA A 434 -12.58 -14.24 -5.94
CA ALA A 434 -12.70 -14.87 -7.25
C ALA A 434 -11.33 -15.00 -7.88
N MET A 435 -10.97 -16.19 -8.35
CA MET A 435 -9.67 -16.48 -8.95
C MET A 435 -9.83 -16.69 -10.46
N GLU A 436 -9.00 -15.99 -11.23
CA GLU A 436 -9.03 -16.04 -12.69
C GLU A 436 -7.61 -16.26 -13.22
N VAL A 437 -7.54 -16.83 -14.42
CA VAL A 437 -6.30 -16.88 -15.19
C VAL A 437 -6.31 -15.60 -16.03
N PRO A 438 -5.25 -14.78 -16.01
CA PRO A 438 -5.24 -13.53 -16.75
C PRO A 438 -5.42 -13.76 -18.25
N THR A 439 -6.10 -12.83 -18.92
CA THR A 439 -6.37 -12.91 -20.38
C THR A 439 -5.09 -13.03 -21.21
N PHE A 440 -4.00 -12.38 -20.80
CA PHE A 440 -2.71 -12.47 -21.49
C PHE A 440 -2.10 -13.88 -21.42
N LEU A 441 -2.14 -14.54 -20.26
CA LEU A 441 -1.68 -15.92 -20.12
C LEU A 441 -2.54 -16.89 -20.93
N GLN A 442 -3.86 -16.67 -20.96
CA GLN A 442 -4.76 -17.43 -21.82
C GLN A 442 -4.37 -17.28 -23.31
N SER A 443 -4.04 -16.06 -23.74
CA SER A 443 -3.65 -15.79 -25.13
C SER A 443 -2.30 -16.39 -25.53
N GLU A 444 -1.40 -16.60 -24.57
CA GLU A 444 -0.10 -17.25 -24.76
C GLU A 444 -0.20 -18.80 -24.67
N GLY A 445 -1.40 -19.34 -24.46
CA GLY A 445 -1.62 -20.78 -24.30
C GLY A 445 -1.25 -21.32 -22.92
N THR A 446 -0.91 -20.43 -21.97
CA THR A 446 -0.61 -20.78 -20.59
C THR A 446 -1.93 -20.85 -19.81
N GLY A 447 -2.43 -22.06 -19.61
CA GLY A 447 -3.70 -22.32 -18.93
C GLY A 447 -3.64 -22.26 -17.40
N CYS A 448 -2.56 -21.78 -16.79
CA CYS A 448 -2.44 -21.69 -15.34
C CYS A 448 -1.64 -20.47 -14.87
N CYS A 449 -1.87 -20.06 -13.62
CA CYS A 449 -1.14 -18.98 -12.98
C CYS A 449 -1.06 -19.18 -11.47
N GLU A 450 -0.12 -18.50 -10.82
CA GLU A 450 0.07 -18.53 -9.38
C GLU A 450 -0.02 -17.12 -8.80
N ASP A 451 -0.88 -16.96 -7.79
CA ASP A 451 -1.04 -15.74 -7.00
C ASP A 451 -0.59 -16.01 -5.56
N ILE A 452 0.16 -15.09 -4.94
CA ILE A 452 0.51 -15.18 -3.52
C ILE A 452 -0.30 -14.15 -2.75
N ILE A 453 -1.24 -14.63 -1.95
CA ILE A 453 -2.05 -13.80 -1.05
C ILE A 453 -1.32 -13.71 0.29
N LYS A 454 -0.74 -12.53 0.56
CA LYS A 454 -0.10 -12.22 1.84
C LYS A 454 -1.09 -11.52 2.76
N VAL A 455 -1.40 -12.16 3.88
CA VAL A 455 -2.25 -11.64 4.95
C VAL A 455 -1.36 -11.10 6.05
N ILE A 456 -1.49 -9.82 6.38
CA ILE A 456 -0.76 -9.19 7.50
C ILE A 456 -1.78 -8.77 8.55
N ILE A 457 -1.62 -9.23 9.78
CA ILE A 457 -2.45 -8.84 10.94
C ILE A 457 -1.63 -8.01 11.90
N THR A 458 -2.16 -6.86 12.33
CA THR A 458 -1.48 -5.93 13.24
C THR A 458 -2.37 -5.58 14.42
N SER A 459 -1.75 -5.23 15.56
CA SER A 459 -2.46 -4.76 16.75
C SER A 459 -2.94 -3.30 16.64
N ARG A 460 -2.51 -2.58 15.60
CA ARG A 460 -2.83 -1.18 15.34
C ARG A 460 -3.05 -0.93 13.86
N ALA A 461 -3.87 0.07 13.55
CA ALA A 461 -4.07 0.56 12.20
C ALA A 461 -2.73 0.98 11.58
N THR A 462 -2.44 0.45 10.40
CA THR A 462 -1.24 0.82 9.62
C THR A 462 -1.47 0.52 8.15
N SER A 463 -0.64 1.08 7.28
CA SER A 463 -0.72 0.90 5.82
C SER A 463 0.62 0.45 5.27
N PHE A 464 0.61 -0.34 4.20
CA PHE A 464 1.82 -0.88 3.58
C PHE A 464 2.10 -0.30 2.17
N PRO A 465 2.19 1.03 1.99
CA PRO A 465 2.32 1.61 0.67
C PRO A 465 3.63 1.17 -0.01
N SER A 466 4.71 0.93 0.75
CA SER A 466 6.01 0.46 0.24
C SER A 466 5.99 -0.93 -0.38
N MET A 467 4.99 -1.75 -0.03
CA MET A 467 4.79 -3.08 -0.58
C MET A 467 3.88 -3.09 -1.81
N VAL A 468 3.22 -1.97 -2.14
CA VAL A 468 2.44 -1.86 -3.37
C VAL A 468 3.40 -1.59 -4.53
N LEU A 469 3.22 -2.33 -5.62
CA LEU A 469 4.09 -2.28 -6.79
C LEU A 469 3.21 -2.31 -8.05
N PRO A 470 3.38 -1.36 -8.99
CA PRO A 470 2.64 -1.41 -10.24
C PRO A 470 3.02 -2.66 -11.04
N GLU A 471 2.30 -2.90 -12.12
CA GLU A 471 2.66 -3.95 -13.07
C GLU A 471 4.02 -3.67 -13.70
N LEU A 472 4.75 -4.73 -14.06
CA LEU A 472 6.00 -4.59 -14.76
C LEU A 472 5.77 -3.83 -16.09
N PRO A 473 6.45 -2.70 -16.33
CA PRO A 473 6.21 -1.91 -17.53
C PRO A 473 6.54 -2.75 -18.77
N HIS A 474 5.54 -2.97 -19.62
CA HIS A 474 5.77 -3.43 -20.98
C HIS A 474 6.26 -2.22 -21.77
N TYR A 475 7.58 -2.08 -21.91
CA TYR A 475 8.18 -0.94 -22.58
C TYR A 475 7.74 -0.88 -24.04
N SER A 476 6.81 0.04 -24.33
CA SER A 476 6.71 0.67 -25.64
C SER A 476 7.54 1.96 -25.60
N PRO A 477 8.40 2.23 -26.59
CA PRO A 477 9.19 3.45 -26.61
C PRO A 477 8.25 4.64 -26.77
N HIS A 478 8.48 5.68 -25.96
CA HIS A 478 7.88 7.03 -25.96
C HIS A 478 6.87 7.33 -24.84
N LYS A 479 7.34 8.08 -23.83
CA LYS A 479 6.84 9.42 -23.46
C LYS A 479 7.73 10.04 -22.37
N ARG A 480 8.55 11.04 -22.74
CA ARG A 480 9.18 11.99 -21.81
C ARG A 480 8.22 13.17 -21.65
N GLY A 481 7.85 13.51 -20.41
CA GLY A 481 7.13 14.76 -20.09
C GLY A 481 8.07 15.97 -20.08
N GLN A 482 7.57 17.12 -20.53
CA GLN A 482 8.26 18.42 -20.47
C GLN A 482 7.94 19.16 -19.15
N PRO A 483 8.83 20.05 -18.66
CA PRO A 483 8.64 20.80 -17.42
C PRO A 483 8.19 22.26 -17.65
N GLN A 484 7.50 22.87 -16.67
CA GLN A 484 7.39 24.34 -16.57
C GLN A 484 7.17 24.90 -15.13
N GLU A 485 8.16 25.70 -14.72
CA GLU A 485 8.26 26.95 -13.90
C GLU A 485 7.35 27.29 -12.68
N THR A 486 7.97 27.14 -11.49
CA THR A 486 8.20 28.05 -10.33
C THR A 486 7.19 29.07 -9.79
N GLY A 487 7.09 29.07 -8.45
CA GLY A 487 6.91 30.23 -7.58
C GLY A 487 7.16 29.89 -6.09
N ASP A 488 8.26 30.41 -5.52
CA ASP A 488 8.66 30.26 -4.10
C ASP A 488 7.84 31.19 -3.18
N GLU A 489 7.48 30.70 -1.97
CA GLU A 489 7.79 31.30 -0.65
C GLU A 489 6.85 30.82 0.50
N LEU A 490 7.43 30.76 1.72
CA LEU A 490 6.84 30.78 3.07
C LEU A 490 6.62 29.46 3.86
N LEU A 491 7.75 28.95 4.39
CA LEU A 491 7.83 28.19 5.64
C LEU A 491 8.10 29.13 6.83
N ALA A 492 7.06 29.54 7.57
CA ALA A 492 7.24 30.17 8.89
C ALA A 492 6.01 30.13 9.84
N LEU A 493 4.92 29.40 9.53
CA LEU A 493 3.65 29.63 10.25
C LEU A 493 2.93 28.40 10.84
N ILE A 494 3.60 27.25 11.03
CA ILE A 494 2.92 26.04 11.56
C ILE A 494 3.41 25.62 12.96
N THR A 495 4.40 26.29 13.55
CA THR A 495 4.97 25.89 14.85
C THR A 495 4.18 26.36 16.08
N GLY A 496 2.90 26.75 15.94
CA GLY A 496 2.20 27.50 16.98
C GLY A 496 0.94 26.90 17.62
N LEU A 497 0.37 25.77 17.13
CA LEU A 497 -1.03 25.47 17.46
C LEU A 497 -1.41 24.03 17.86
N THR A 498 -0.46 23.14 18.17
CA THR A 498 -0.81 21.82 18.73
C THR A 498 -0.72 21.80 20.25
N GLY A 499 -1.84 22.11 20.92
CA GLY A 499 -2.07 21.66 22.29
C GLY A 499 -2.08 20.13 22.30
N SER A 500 -0.99 19.52 22.76
CA SER A 500 -0.83 18.07 22.79
C SER A 500 -1.69 17.47 23.90
N VAL A 501 -2.90 17.00 23.57
CA VAL A 501 -3.61 16.05 24.45
C VAL A 501 -3.02 14.67 24.19
N ARG A 502 -1.98 14.32 24.95
CA ARG A 502 -1.24 13.05 24.79
C ARG A 502 -2.08 11.88 25.27
N GLY A 503 -2.64 11.10 24.34
CA GLY A 503 -3.09 9.74 24.63
C GLY A 503 -1.88 8.83 24.85
N ASN A 504 -1.84 8.11 25.97
CA ASN A 504 -0.75 7.18 26.29
C ASN A 504 -0.86 5.93 25.39
N ASP A 505 -0.09 5.92 24.31
CA ASP A 505 0.02 4.84 23.31
C ASP A 505 0.92 3.70 23.82
N ALA A 506 0.56 3.13 24.97
CA ALA A 506 1.32 2.09 25.68
C ALA A 506 0.92 0.66 25.26
N GLY A 507 0.35 0.51 24.06
CA GLY A 507 0.16 -0.81 23.46
C GLY A 507 1.44 -1.25 22.76
N HIS A 508 2.01 -2.40 23.14
CA HIS A 508 3.10 -3.01 22.38
C HIS A 508 2.61 -3.27 20.95
N GLU A 509 3.27 -2.64 19.97
CA GLU A 509 3.04 -2.91 18.55
C GLU A 509 3.35 -4.38 18.29
N LYS A 510 2.43 -5.06 17.62
CA LYS A 510 2.52 -6.49 17.32
C LYS A 510 2.01 -6.72 15.92
N TRP A 511 2.60 -7.69 15.24
CA TRP A 511 2.18 -8.08 13.91
C TRP A 511 2.45 -9.56 13.66
N ALA A 512 1.73 -10.12 12.71
CA ALA A 512 1.93 -11.46 12.19
C ALA A 512 1.61 -11.45 10.69
N THR A 513 2.16 -12.41 9.96
CA THR A 513 1.90 -12.54 8.52
C THR A 513 1.77 -14.00 8.13
N ARG A 514 0.94 -14.28 7.13
CA ARG A 514 0.78 -15.60 6.54
C ARG A 514 0.58 -15.48 5.03
N ASN A 515 1.26 -16.34 4.28
CA ASN A 515 1.14 -16.41 2.83
C ASN A 515 0.29 -17.61 2.42
N PHE A 516 -0.56 -17.42 1.42
CA PHE A 516 -1.31 -18.45 0.74
C PHE A 516 -0.98 -18.41 -0.74
N ILE A 517 -0.55 -19.54 -1.30
CA ILE A 517 -0.23 -19.71 -2.71
C ILE A 517 -1.46 -20.31 -3.39
N ILE A 518 -2.04 -19.57 -4.33
CA ILE A 518 -3.25 -19.96 -5.05
C ILE A 518 -2.88 -20.23 -6.50
N ARG A 519 -3.04 -21.48 -6.93
CA ARG A 519 -2.79 -21.92 -8.30
C ARG A 519 -4.11 -21.98 -9.04
N THR A 520 -4.29 -21.08 -9.99
CA THR A 520 -5.50 -21.05 -10.81
C THR A 520 -5.23 -21.76 -12.12
N LYS A 521 -6.11 -22.68 -12.53
CA LYS A 521 -6.00 -23.41 -13.80
C LYS A 521 -7.29 -23.37 -14.61
N MET A 522 -7.16 -23.32 -15.93
CA MET A 522 -8.26 -23.59 -16.85
C MET A 522 -8.74 -25.03 -16.64
N ALA A 523 -10.05 -25.24 -16.76
CA ALA A 523 -10.69 -26.54 -16.61
C ALA A 523 -10.31 -27.50 -17.76
#